data_AF-A0A7Y3K5W8-F1
#
_entry.id   AF-A0A7Y3K5W8-F1
#
_cell.length_a   1.000
_cell.length_b   1.000
_cell.length_c   1.000
_cell.angle_alpha   90.00
_cell.angle_beta   90.00
_cell.angle_gamma   90.00
#
_symmetry.space_group_name_H-M   'P 1'
#
loop_
_entity.id
_entity.type
_entity.pdbx_description
1 polymer ?
#
loop_
_entity_poly.entity_id
_entity_poly.type
_entity_poly.pdbx_seq_one_letter_code
_entity_poly.pdbx_strand_id
1 'polypeptide(L)'
;VTGFDPPRQLQLRAEMKLPGEALLEFQIEPAQPSRDATPAWPPIACTLVQTARFRPRGLAGLLYWYAVRPLHEYVFRGLLDGIRREAQHAQSSVPPVPP
;
A
#
# COMPACT_ATOMS: atom_id res chain seq x y z
N VAL A 1 -2.90 -7.13 13.19
CA VAL A 1 -1.81 -7.46 12.23
C VAL A 1 -1.79 -8.96 12.04
N THR A 2 -1.72 -9.45 10.81
CA THR A 2 -1.70 -10.90 10.50
C THR A 2 -0.38 -11.37 9.88
N GLY A 3 0.48 -10.45 9.44
CA GLY A 3 1.82 -10.72 8.94
C GLY A 3 2.66 -9.45 9.01
N PHE A 4 3.93 -9.57 9.34
CA PHE A 4 4.84 -8.44 9.55
C PHE A 4 6.28 -8.87 9.31
N ASP A 5 6.93 -8.27 8.31
CA ASP A 5 8.34 -8.51 7.96
C ASP A 5 9.03 -7.17 7.68
N PRO A 6 9.62 -6.52 8.70
CA PRO A 6 10.24 -5.21 8.54
C PRO A 6 11.54 -5.27 7.75
N PRO A 7 11.83 -4.28 6.87
CA PRO A 7 10.98 -3.14 6.49
C PRO A 7 10.06 -3.42 5.30
N ARG A 8 9.90 -4.68 4.87
CA ARG A 8 9.43 -5.06 3.54
C ARG A 8 7.92 -5.27 3.45
N GLN A 9 7.26 -5.78 4.49
CA GLN A 9 5.88 -6.22 4.39
C GLN A 9 5.06 -6.00 5.67
N LEU A 10 3.80 -5.61 5.48
CA LEU A 10 2.78 -5.52 6.51
C LEU A 10 1.45 -6.07 6.00
N GLN A 11 0.84 -7.00 6.73
CA GLN A 11 -0.50 -7.52 6.46
C GLN A 11 -1.46 -7.21 7.60
N LEU A 12 -2.61 -6.67 7.23
CA LEU A 12 -3.68 -6.27 8.13
C LEU A 12 -4.97 -7.01 7.75
N ARG A 13 -5.66 -7.54 8.75
CA ARG A 13 -7.01 -8.09 8.60
C ARG A 13 -8.03 -7.05 9.01
N ALA A 14 -9.08 -6.89 8.20
CA ALA A 14 -10.20 -6.04 8.56
C ALA A 14 -11.04 -6.70 9.66
N GLU A 15 -11.34 -5.95 10.71
CA GLU A 15 -12.12 -6.45 11.86
C GLU A 15 -13.60 -6.02 11.83
N MET A 16 -14.01 -5.29 10.78
CA MET A 16 -15.41 -4.88 10.61
C MET A 16 -16.30 -6.06 10.20
N LYS A 17 -17.61 -5.98 10.47
CA LYS A 17 -18.59 -6.98 10.01
C LYS A 17 -18.74 -6.89 8.49
N LEU A 18 -18.29 -7.92 7.79
CA LEU A 18 -18.36 -8.06 6.34
C LEU A 18 -19.00 -9.42 6.00
N PRO A 19 -19.65 -9.56 4.83
CA PRO A 19 -20.08 -10.85 4.30
C PRO A 19 -18.89 -11.65 3.74
N GLY A 20 -17.82 -11.80 4.53
CA GLY A 20 -16.54 -12.33 4.11
C GLY A 20 -15.40 -11.90 5.03
N GLU A 21 -14.18 -12.15 4.58
CA GLU A 21 -12.95 -11.71 5.25
C GLU A 21 -12.16 -10.80 4.31
N ALA A 22 -11.62 -9.70 4.82
CA ALA A 22 -10.78 -8.79 4.04
C ALA A 22 -9.38 -8.69 4.65
N LEU A 23 -8.39 -8.67 3.78
CA LEU A 23 -6.98 -8.48 4.09
C LEU A 23 -6.46 -7.30 3.25
N LEU A 24 -5.66 -6.44 3.87
CA LEU A 24 -4.91 -5.38 3.22
C LEU A 24 -3.43 -5.64 3.46
N GLU A 25 -2.67 -5.79 2.38
CA GLU A 25 -1.24 -6.04 2.39
C GLU A 25 -0.49 -4.86 1.78
N PHE A 26 0.64 -4.52 2.39
CA PHE A 26 1.61 -3.55 1.91
C PHE A 26 2.95 -4.24 1.70
N GLN A 27 3.59 -4.00 0.57
CA GLN A 27 4.91 -4.53 0.22
C GLN A 27 5.78 -3.40 -0.34
N ILE A 28 7.04 -3.38 0.07
CA ILE A 28 8.05 -2.44 -0.42
C ILE A 28 9.03 -3.19 -1.30
N GLU A 29 9.08 -2.79 -2.57
CA GLU A 29 9.99 -3.34 -3.55
C GLU A 29 11.04 -2.29 -3.95
N PRO A 30 12.29 -2.68 -4.23
CA PRO A 30 13.28 -1.77 -4.81
C PRO A 30 12.76 -1.20 -6.13
N ALA A 31 12.87 0.12 -6.33
CA ALA A 31 12.47 0.70 -7.61
C ALA A 31 13.39 0.16 -8.73
N GLN A 32 12.78 -0.18 -9.86
CA GLN A 32 13.54 -0.49 -11.06
C GLN A 32 14.19 0.80 -11.58
N PRO A 33 15.46 0.75 -12.03
CA PRO A 33 16.08 1.89 -12.68
C PRO A 33 15.31 2.21 -13.97
N SER A 34 14.68 3.38 -14.02
CA SER A 34 14.07 3.86 -15.26
C SER A 34 15.18 4.26 -16.23
N ARG A 35 15.08 3.79 -17.49
CA ARG A 35 16.03 4.10 -18.55
C ARG A 35 16.09 5.60 -18.89
N ASP A 36 15.02 6.33 -18.57
CA ASP A 36 14.84 7.74 -18.89
C ASP A 36 14.87 8.65 -17.63
N ALA A 37 15.17 8.10 -16.45
CA ALA A 37 15.23 8.90 -15.24
C ALA A 37 16.55 9.68 -15.16
N THR A 38 16.45 11.01 -15.22
CA THR A 38 17.47 11.90 -14.67
C THR A 38 17.78 11.48 -13.23
N PRO A 39 19.06 11.41 -12.81
CA PRO A 39 19.42 11.09 -11.43
C PRO A 39 18.83 12.16 -10.51
N ALA A 40 17.71 11.82 -9.85
CA ALA A 40 17.13 12.62 -8.79
C ALA A 40 17.78 12.20 -7.48
N TRP A 41 18.34 13.16 -6.75
CA TRP A 41 18.82 12.96 -5.39
C TRP A 41 17.65 13.13 -4.41
N PRO A 42 17.44 12.23 -3.42
CA PRO A 42 18.31 11.11 -3.05
C PRO A 42 18.09 9.85 -3.92
N PRO A 43 19.11 8.97 -4.03
CA PRO A 43 19.19 7.91 -5.04
C PRO A 43 18.34 6.66 -4.73
N ILE A 44 17.54 6.67 -3.67
CA ILE A 44 16.78 5.50 -3.23
C ILE A 44 15.30 5.74 -3.52
N ALA A 45 14.83 5.14 -4.61
CA ALA A 45 13.41 5.01 -4.90
C ALA A 45 12.93 3.59 -4.56
N CYS A 46 11.66 3.48 -4.15
CA CYS A 46 10.99 2.20 -3.93
C CYS A 46 9.60 2.22 -4.56
N THR A 47 9.08 1.03 -4.86
CA THR A 47 7.70 0.81 -5.26
C THR A 47 6.93 0.29 -4.05
N LEU A 48 5.88 1.00 -3.64
CA LEU A 48 4.94 0.54 -2.62
C LEU A 48 3.75 -0.14 -3.31
N VAL A 49 3.60 -1.44 -3.08
CA VAL A 49 2.49 -2.25 -3.59
C VAL A 49 1.45 -2.43 -2.49
N GLN A 50 0.21 -2.02 -2.74
CA GLN A 50 -0.92 -2.25 -1.85
C GLN A 50 -1.89 -3.25 -2.48
N THR A 51 -2.12 -4.37 -1.80
CA THR A 51 -3.01 -5.43 -2.27
C THR A 51 -4.18 -5.61 -1.30
N ALA A 52 -5.40 -5.41 -1.79
CA ALA A 52 -6.62 -5.72 -1.06
C ALA A 52 -7.18 -7.08 -1.52
N ARG A 53 -7.25 -8.05 -0.61
CA ARG A 53 -7.83 -9.38 -0.86
C ARG A 53 -9.14 -9.51 -0.10
N PHE A 54 -10.18 -9.99 -0.77
CA PHE A 54 -11.47 -10.27 -0.16
C PHE A 54 -11.86 -11.73 -0.41
N ARG A 55 -12.15 -12.45 0.67
CA ARG A 55 -12.68 -13.82 0.64
C ARG A 55 -14.19 -13.74 0.91
N PRO A 56 -15.04 -13.69 -0.13
CA PRO A 56 -16.49 -13.58 0.04
C PRO A 56 -17.07 -14.83 0.69
N ARG A 57 -18.11 -14.66 1.51
CA ARG A 57 -18.96 -15.74 2.02
C ARG A 57 -20.30 -15.72 1.29
N GLY A 58 -20.55 -16.73 0.47
CA GLY A 58 -21.81 -16.91 -0.27
C GLY A 58 -22.07 -15.83 -1.33
N LEU A 59 -23.30 -15.82 -1.87
CA LEU A 59 -23.72 -14.89 -2.92
C LEU A 59 -23.76 -13.44 -2.45
N ALA A 60 -24.19 -13.19 -1.21
CA ALA A 60 -24.19 -11.85 -0.61
C ALA A 60 -22.77 -11.26 -0.54
N GLY A 61 -21.77 -12.09 -0.23
CA GLY A 61 -20.36 -11.68 -0.24
C GLY A 61 -19.88 -11.27 -1.63
N LEU A 62 -20.25 -12.04 -2.67
CA LEU A 62 -19.90 -11.69 -4.04
C LEU A 62 -20.55 -10.38 -4.48
N LEU A 63 -21.85 -10.20 -4.22
CA LEU A 63 -22.57 -8.98 -4.56
C LEU A 63 -21.97 -7.76 -3.86
N TYR A 64 -21.70 -7.89 -2.56
CA TYR A 64 -21.02 -6.87 -1.77
C TYR A 64 -19.66 -6.51 -2.38
N TRP A 65 -18.86 -7.52 -2.75
CA TRP A 65 -17.55 -7.29 -3.35
C TRP A 65 -17.67 -6.46 -4.63
N TYR A 66 -18.49 -6.88 -5.59
CA TYR A 66 -18.64 -6.14 -6.84
C TYR A 66 -19.20 -4.72 -6.66
N ALA A 67 -20.10 -4.51 -5.69
CA ALA A 67 -20.65 -3.19 -5.40
C ALA A 67 -19.60 -2.22 -4.81
N VAL A 68 -18.74 -2.70 -3.89
CA VAL A 68 -17.80 -1.82 -3.17
C VAL A 68 -16.42 -1.74 -3.83
N ARG A 69 -16.06 -2.68 -4.71
CA ARG A 69 -14.80 -2.64 -5.49
C ARG A 69 -14.47 -1.26 -6.11
N PRO A 70 -15.38 -0.60 -6.87
CA PRO A 70 -15.06 0.70 -7.46
C PRO A 70 -14.81 1.77 -6.41
N LEU A 71 -15.56 1.76 -5.29
CA LEU A 71 -15.34 2.70 -4.19
C LEU A 71 -13.95 2.50 -3.54
N HIS A 72 -13.57 1.24 -3.32
CA HIS A 72 -12.27 0.90 -2.73
C HIS A 72 -11.10 1.40 -3.58
N GLU A 73 -11.23 1.42 -4.91
CA GLU A 73 -10.18 1.93 -5.79
C GLU A 73 -9.86 3.40 -5.52
N TYR A 74 -10.89 4.24 -5.33
CA TYR A 74 -10.70 5.65 -4.97
C TYR A 74 -10.07 5.81 -3.59
N VAL A 75 -10.55 5.06 -2.60
CA VAL A 75 -10.06 5.13 -1.21
C VAL A 75 -8.60 4.68 -1.12
N PHE A 76 -8.26 3.55 -1.73
CA PHE A 76 -6.90 3.00 -1.70
C PHE A 76 -5.89 3.88 -2.44
N ARG A 77 -6.28 4.48 -3.56
CA ARG A 77 -5.45 5.48 -4.23
C ARG A 77 -5.16 6.68 -3.33
N GLY A 78 -6.18 7.21 -2.65
CA GLY A 78 -6.01 8.32 -1.70
C GLY A 78 -5.10 7.96 -0.53
N LEU A 79 -5.19 6.72 -0.02
CA LEU A 79 -4.31 6.21 1.03
C LEU A 79 -2.85 6.12 0.57
N LEU A 80 -2.58 5.56 -0.62
CA LEU A 80 -1.24 5.51 -1.21
C LEU A 80 -0.65 6.91 -1.41
N ASP A 81 -1.44 7.86 -1.93
CA ASP A 81 -1.02 9.25 -2.09
C ASP A 81 -0.70 9.92 -0.74
N GLY A 82 -1.45 9.60 0.31
CA GLY A 82 -1.19 10.05 1.68
C GLY A 82 0.12 9.52 2.23
N ILE A 83 0.35 8.20 2.12
CA ILE A 83 1.60 7.57 2.55
C ILE A 83 2.80 8.16 1.82
N ARG A 84 2.70 8.39 0.49
CA ARG A 84 3.76 9.04 -0.29
C ARG A 84 4.09 10.42 0.26
N ARG A 85 3.08 11.26 0.49
CA ARG A 85 3.29 12.62 1.02
C ARG A 85 3.97 12.59 2.38
N GLU A 86 3.51 11.73 3.29
CA GLU A 86 4.09 11.61 4.62
C GLU A 86 5.54 11.09 4.57
N ALA A 87 5.82 10.10 3.72
CA ALA A 87 7.17 9.59 3.53
C ALA A 87 8.15 10.65 2.99
N GLN A 88 7.69 11.48 2.05
CA GLN A 88 8.48 12.60 1.51
C GLN A 88 8.73 13.67 2.57
N HIS A 89 7.72 13.99 3.38
CA HIS A 89 7.86 14.93 4.49
C HIS A 89 8.84 14.40 5.56
N ALA A 90 8.72 13.13 5.94
CA ALA A 90 9.64 12.47 6.87
C ALA A 90 11.07 12.41 6.33
N GLN A 91 11.27 12.23 5.02
CA GLN A 91 12.60 12.29 4.42
C GLN A 91 13.21 13.69 4.52
N SER A 92 12.40 14.75 4.32
CA SER A 92 12.87 16.13 4.40
C SER A 92 13.25 16.57 5.83
N SER A 93 12.73 15.90 6.85
CA SER A 93 13.06 16.17 8.26
C SER A 93 14.25 15.38 8.78
N VAL A 94 14.74 14.37 8.05
CA VAL A 94 15.96 13.62 8.40
C VAL A 94 17.17 14.35 7.80
N PRO A 95 18.15 14.80 8.60
CA PRO A 95 19.34 15.48 8.09
C PRO A 95 20.14 14.55 7.16
N PRO A 96 20.73 15.07 6.07
CA PRO A 96 21.52 14.25 5.16
C PRO A 96 22.68 13.60 5.90
N VAL A 97 22.85 12.28 5.72
CA VAL A 97 24.00 11.54 6.26
C VAL A 97 25.25 12.03 5.51
N PRO A 98 26.28 12.55 6.21
CA PRO A 98 27.51 12.98 5.57
C PRO A 98 28.26 11.78 4.93
N PRO A 99 29.06 12.02 3.89
CA PRO A 99 29.78 10.97 3.14
C PRO A 99 30.81 10.21 3.99
#